data_AF-A0AAD9J9B8-F1
#
_entry.id   AF-A0AAD9J9B8-F1
#
_cell.length_a   1.000
_cell.length_b   1.000
_cell.length_c   1.000
_cell.angle_alpha   90.00
_cell.angle_beta   90.00
_cell.angle_gamma   90.00
#
_symmetry.space_group_name_H-M   'P 1'
#
loop_
_entity.id
_entity.type
_entity.pdbx_description
1 polymer ?
#
loop_
_entity_poly.entity_id
_entity_poly.type
_entity_poly.pdbx_seq_one_letter_code
_entity_poly.pdbx_strand_id
1 'polypeptide(L)'
;MLILTCFYKNDLDWLHMIGYYMGRFSSVYKPEVVFCLTGCCCNVKMPNFVQIFGRLKSVVIGMIHLKALPGIAINTVCIVVSALERQSSPGCTKPIKEIISTACYEADMYQSADVDGILIENMFDIPWQRPEQIGPETVASITAACTAIKKTIRSLPIGVHVLAGGNKEALAIAKAAGLQFIRAEGYVFSHVGDEGLHHSCAAELTRYRCHIGAEDVHIFTDIKKKHCAHAITSDVSIGDTAKAAELFLSDGVVVTGTATGVASDTADLQEVQQAVSIPVLVGSGVTETNLSDYMSAEAMIVGTHFKMAGDIRNTVDKNRVKQFMAKVRELRKEQKQPAEKTTAEYETPYWSSFHVHAEGE
;
A
#
# COMPACT_ATOMS: atom_id res chain seq x y z
N MET A 1 11.45 36.09 2.11
CA MET A 1 10.02 36.36 1.80
C MET A 1 9.98 37.50 0.80
N LEU A 2 9.67 37.20 -0.46
CA LEU A 2 9.41 38.17 -1.52
C LEU A 2 8.27 37.57 -2.34
N ILE A 3 7.07 38.13 -2.19
CA ILE A 3 5.87 37.72 -2.91
C ILE A 3 5.83 38.56 -4.17
N LEU A 4 5.97 37.93 -5.33
CA LEU A 4 5.74 38.54 -6.64
C LEU A 4 4.47 37.92 -7.21
N THR A 5 3.39 38.70 -7.20
CA THR A 5 2.11 38.37 -7.82
C THR A 5 2.20 38.70 -9.31
N CYS A 6 1.97 37.72 -10.19
CA CYS A 6 1.87 37.96 -11.63
C CYS A 6 0.45 37.67 -12.14
N PHE A 7 -0.16 38.69 -12.73
CA PHE A 7 -1.37 38.61 -13.55
C PHE A 7 -1.03 38.03 -14.93
N TYR A 8 -1.91 37.17 -15.44
CA TYR A 8 -1.78 36.51 -16.75
C TYR A 8 -2.12 37.45 -17.92
N LYS A 9 -1.20 37.55 -18.90
CA LYS A 9 -1.54 37.81 -20.32
C LYS A 9 -0.39 37.39 -21.25
N ASN A 10 -0.72 36.41 -22.11
CA ASN A 10 -0.16 35.96 -23.40
C ASN A 10 1.34 36.16 -23.77
N ASP A 11 1.92 35.01 -24.14
CA ASP A 11 2.85 34.70 -25.24
C ASP A 11 4.28 35.31 -25.33
N LEU A 12 5.23 34.37 -25.42
CA LEU A 12 6.49 34.41 -26.19
C LEU A 12 7.46 35.56 -25.91
N ASP A 13 8.04 35.63 -24.69
CA ASP A 13 9.28 36.42 -24.48
C ASP A 13 10.12 36.00 -23.24
N TRP A 14 10.03 34.74 -22.80
CA TRP A 14 10.71 34.28 -21.56
C TRP A 14 12.18 33.84 -21.72
N LEU A 15 12.61 33.45 -22.92
CA LEU A 15 13.95 32.87 -23.11
C LEU A 15 15.09 33.90 -23.14
N HIS A 16 14.80 35.17 -23.43
CA HIS A 16 15.82 36.22 -23.48
C HIS A 16 16.11 36.89 -22.12
N MET A 17 15.20 36.82 -21.14
CA MET A 17 15.38 37.52 -19.85
C MET A 17 16.24 36.74 -18.83
N ILE A 18 16.27 35.41 -18.93
CA ILE A 18 17.01 34.56 -17.97
C ILE A 18 18.53 34.62 -18.22
N GLY A 19 18.97 34.81 -19.47
CA GLY A 19 20.38 35.00 -19.81
C GLY A 19 20.99 36.30 -19.25
N TYR A 20 20.19 37.36 -19.08
CA TYR A 20 20.68 38.66 -18.66
C TYR A 20 20.92 38.78 -17.14
N TYR A 21 20.18 38.03 -16.32
CA TYR A 21 20.29 38.08 -14.85
C TYR A 21 21.27 37.07 -14.25
N MET A 22 21.68 36.03 -14.99
CA MET A 22 22.63 35.01 -14.49
C MET A 22 24.12 35.37 -14.66
N GLY A 23 24.45 36.51 -15.26
CA GLY A 23 25.83 36.94 -15.51
C GLY A 23 26.55 37.63 -14.34
N ARG A 24 25.99 37.69 -13.11
CA ARG A 24 26.59 38.53 -12.04
C ARG A 24 26.63 37.98 -10.63
N PHE A 25 26.46 36.67 -10.42
CA PHE A 25 26.73 36.05 -9.13
C PHE A 25 27.73 34.89 -9.27
N SER A 26 28.99 35.24 -9.53
CA SER A 26 30.12 34.35 -9.29
C SER A 26 30.74 34.69 -7.93
N SER A 27 30.99 33.63 -7.15
CA SER A 27 31.67 33.59 -5.85
C SER A 27 30.80 33.78 -4.60
N VAL A 28 30.93 32.79 -3.72
CA VAL A 28 30.40 32.66 -2.36
C VAL A 28 28.98 32.09 -2.24
N TYR A 29 28.91 30.91 -1.61
CA TYR A 29 27.76 30.02 -1.30
C TYR A 29 27.38 28.96 -2.34
N LYS A 30 27.72 27.70 -2.03
CA LYS A 30 27.06 26.50 -2.57
C LYS A 30 25.86 26.16 -1.69
N PRO A 31 24.65 26.06 -2.27
CA PRO A 31 23.71 25.03 -1.87
C PRO A 31 23.34 24.16 -3.08
N GLU A 32 23.32 22.84 -2.87
CA GLU A 32 22.74 21.88 -3.80
C GLU A 32 21.23 22.13 -3.89
N VAL A 33 20.82 22.86 -4.92
CA VAL A 33 19.41 23.04 -5.29
C VAL A 33 19.23 22.40 -6.67
N VAL A 34 18.64 21.21 -6.69
CA VAL A 34 18.20 20.56 -7.93
C VAL A 34 16.91 21.24 -8.37
N PHE A 35 17.02 22.19 -9.31
CA PHE A 35 15.85 22.76 -10.00
C PHE A 35 15.39 21.79 -11.09
N CYS A 36 14.20 21.22 -10.92
CA CYS A 36 13.50 20.46 -11.96
C CYS A 36 12.83 21.47 -12.91
N LEU A 37 13.47 21.72 -14.06
CA LEU A 37 12.93 22.53 -15.15
C LEU A 37 12.43 21.62 -16.26
N THR A 38 11.21 21.11 -16.14
CA THR A 38 10.36 20.77 -17.30
C THR A 38 8.90 20.90 -16.90
N GLY A 39 8.25 21.93 -17.43
CA GLY A 39 6.81 22.12 -17.35
C GLY A 39 6.10 21.10 -18.22
N CYS A 40 5.45 20.14 -17.57
CA CYS A 40 4.27 19.43 -18.07
C CYS A 40 3.55 18.89 -16.83
N CYS A 41 2.76 19.74 -16.16
CA CYS A 41 2.01 19.38 -14.96
C CYS A 41 0.72 18.64 -15.33
N CYS A 42 0.86 17.43 -15.85
CA CYS A 42 -0.19 16.43 -15.91
C CYS A 42 0.36 15.10 -15.37
N ASN A 43 -0.21 14.63 -14.26
CA ASN A 43 -0.12 13.26 -13.71
C ASN A 43 1.22 12.72 -13.17
N VAL A 44 1.78 13.28 -12.10
CA VAL A 44 2.58 12.45 -11.16
C VAL A 44 2.41 12.90 -9.70
N LYS A 45 1.41 12.36 -9.00
CA LYS A 45 1.36 12.29 -7.52
C LYS A 45 1.91 10.95 -6.99
N MET A 46 2.79 10.29 -7.74
CA MET A 46 3.55 9.10 -7.30
C MET A 46 4.81 9.32 -6.44
N PRO A 47 5.30 10.53 -6.08
CA PRO A 47 6.56 10.65 -5.32
C PRO A 47 6.54 9.88 -3.99
N ASN A 48 5.39 9.84 -3.31
CA ASN A 48 5.37 9.39 -1.92
C ASN A 48 5.37 7.84 -1.78
N PHE A 49 4.75 7.10 -2.69
CA PHE A 49 4.78 5.62 -2.66
C PHE A 49 6.19 5.09 -2.90
N VAL A 50 6.91 5.66 -3.86
CA VAL A 50 8.31 5.31 -4.14
C VAL A 50 9.22 5.73 -2.99
N GLN A 51 8.94 6.87 -2.34
CA GLN A 51 9.69 7.27 -1.14
C GLN A 51 9.56 6.26 -0.01
N ILE A 52 8.39 5.63 0.16
CA ILE A 52 8.17 4.61 1.18
C ILE A 52 8.86 3.29 0.78
N PHE A 53 8.52 2.73 -0.37
CA PHE A 53 8.88 1.35 -0.72
C PHE A 53 10.12 1.23 -1.63
N GLY A 54 10.67 2.34 -2.12
CA GLY A 54 11.83 2.38 -3.02
C GLY A 54 11.55 1.81 -4.42
N ARG A 55 10.28 1.50 -4.75
CA ARG A 55 9.85 0.89 -6.01
C ARG A 55 8.47 1.40 -6.40
N LEU A 56 8.21 1.41 -7.70
CA LEU A 56 6.91 1.78 -8.26
C LEU A 56 5.94 0.61 -8.32
N LYS A 57 6.43 -0.60 -8.61
CA LYS A 57 5.58 -1.76 -8.86
C LYS A 57 6.03 -3.03 -8.17
N SER A 58 5.05 -3.91 -8.02
CA SER A 58 5.18 -5.27 -7.53
C SER A 58 5.80 -5.34 -6.13
N VAL A 59 5.63 -4.31 -5.30
CA VAL A 59 6.05 -4.29 -3.89
C VAL A 59 5.36 -5.43 -3.16
N VAL A 60 6.09 -6.19 -2.34
CA VAL A 60 5.51 -7.27 -1.52
C VAL A 60 5.44 -6.82 -0.07
N ILE A 61 4.24 -6.84 0.50
CA ILE A 61 3.98 -6.49 1.89
C ILE A 61 3.57 -7.75 2.65
N GLY A 62 4.38 -8.17 3.62
CA GLY A 62 4.10 -9.34 4.46
C GLY A 62 3.12 -9.01 5.58
N MET A 63 2.03 -9.78 5.70
CA MET A 63 1.01 -9.58 6.73
C MET A 63 1.30 -10.37 8.02
N ILE A 64 1.41 -9.66 9.14
CA ILE A 64 1.49 -10.23 10.49
C ILE A 64 0.11 -10.19 11.13
N HIS A 65 -0.50 -11.35 11.29
CA HIS A 65 -1.75 -11.52 12.04
C HIS A 65 -1.44 -11.68 13.52
N LEU A 66 -1.73 -10.66 14.33
CA LEU A 66 -1.62 -10.74 15.78
C LEU A 66 -2.62 -11.75 16.34
N LYS A 67 -2.17 -12.53 17.33
CA LYS A 67 -3.05 -13.38 18.14
C LYS A 67 -4.01 -12.51 18.96
N ALA A 68 -5.11 -13.11 19.38
CA ALA A 68 -6.17 -12.50 20.18
C ALA A 68 -5.61 -11.60 21.29
N LEU A 69 -5.92 -10.30 21.21
CA LEU A 69 -5.43 -9.28 22.13
C LEU A 69 -6.20 -9.29 23.47
N PRO A 70 -5.63 -8.71 24.54
CA PRO A 70 -6.36 -8.48 25.79
C PRO A 70 -7.65 -7.67 25.55
N GLY A 71 -8.73 -8.03 26.24
CA GLY A 71 -10.03 -7.34 26.13
C GLY A 71 -11.12 -8.14 25.42
N ILE A 72 -10.75 -9.19 24.69
CA ILE A 72 -11.71 -10.11 24.06
C ILE A 72 -12.46 -10.91 25.12
N ALA A 73 -13.80 -11.00 24.99
CA ALA A 73 -14.65 -11.75 25.92
C ALA A 73 -14.30 -13.26 25.91
N ILE A 74 -13.46 -13.65 26.88
CA ILE A 74 -12.88 -14.99 27.02
C ILE A 74 -13.94 -16.10 27.01
N ASN A 75 -15.09 -15.91 27.67
CA ASN A 75 -16.10 -16.97 27.82
C ASN A 75 -16.85 -17.35 26.53
N THR A 76 -16.94 -16.47 25.52
CA THR A 76 -17.60 -16.77 24.24
C THR A 76 -16.60 -17.26 23.20
N VAL A 77 -15.35 -16.77 23.28
CA VAL A 77 -14.31 -17.04 22.29
C VAL A 77 -13.61 -18.39 22.52
N CYS A 78 -13.60 -18.92 23.74
CA CYS A 78 -13.13 -20.28 24.01
C CYS A 78 -13.78 -21.33 23.11
N ILE A 79 -15.07 -21.24 22.83
CA ILE A 79 -15.79 -22.30 22.09
C ILE A 79 -15.45 -22.22 20.59
N VAL A 80 -15.39 -21.01 20.02
CA VAL A 80 -15.07 -20.82 18.60
C VAL A 80 -13.58 -21.07 18.32
N VAL A 81 -12.69 -20.58 19.18
CA VAL A 81 -11.24 -20.76 19.03
C VAL A 81 -10.82 -22.20 19.34
N SER A 82 -11.38 -22.87 20.36
CA SER A 82 -11.06 -24.29 20.62
C SER A 82 -11.56 -25.22 19.50
N ALA A 83 -12.70 -24.91 18.88
CA ALA A 83 -13.21 -25.65 17.72
C ALA A 83 -12.33 -25.44 16.47
N LEU A 84 -11.71 -24.26 16.31
CA LEU A 84 -10.83 -23.94 15.19
C LEU A 84 -9.37 -24.36 15.42
N GLU A 85 -8.87 -24.45 16.65
CA GLU A 85 -7.46 -24.72 16.92
C GLU A 85 -7.10 -26.20 17.07
N ARG A 86 -8.07 -27.12 17.22
CA ARG A 86 -7.81 -28.56 17.51
C ARG A 86 -6.74 -28.77 18.61
N GLN A 87 -6.57 -27.79 19.49
CA GLN A 87 -5.73 -27.84 20.67
C GLN A 87 -6.58 -27.44 21.86
N SER A 88 -6.57 -28.29 22.87
CA SER A 88 -7.14 -28.04 24.17
C SER A 88 -6.28 -27.00 24.89
N SER A 89 -6.67 -25.73 24.84
CA SER A 89 -6.36 -24.79 25.91
C SER A 89 -7.54 -23.86 26.17
N PRO A 90 -8.18 -23.95 27.35
CA PRO A 90 -9.28 -23.07 27.70
C PRO A 90 -8.74 -21.65 27.92
N GLY A 91 -9.14 -20.72 27.06
CA GLY A 91 -9.53 -19.37 27.51
C GLY A 91 -8.50 -18.48 28.16
N CYS A 92 -7.28 -18.41 27.65
CA CYS A 92 -6.43 -17.26 27.95
C CYS A 92 -5.78 -16.77 26.68
N THR A 93 -6.11 -15.53 26.31
CA THR A 93 -5.22 -14.69 25.49
C THR A 93 -3.78 -14.94 25.94
N LYS A 94 -2.90 -15.33 25.02
CA LYS A 94 -1.48 -15.45 25.33
C LYS A 94 -1.02 -14.15 26.02
N PRO A 95 -0.11 -14.19 26.99
CA PRO A 95 0.41 -12.97 27.58
C PRO A 95 0.86 -12.02 26.47
N ILE A 96 0.52 -10.73 26.56
CA ILE A 96 0.81 -9.76 25.48
C ILE A 96 2.28 -9.79 25.03
N LYS A 97 3.20 -10.07 25.97
CA LYS A 97 4.63 -10.26 25.70
C LYS A 97 4.91 -11.40 24.72
N GLU A 98 4.19 -12.52 24.80
CA GLU A 98 4.33 -13.65 23.89
C GLU A 98 3.75 -13.35 22.51
N ILE A 99 2.62 -12.63 22.45
CA ILE A 99 2.03 -12.14 21.20
C ILE A 99 3.03 -11.25 20.47
N ILE A 100 3.60 -10.27 21.18
CA ILE A 100 4.62 -9.36 20.66
C ILE A 100 5.88 -10.12 20.23
N SER A 101 6.36 -11.07 21.04
CA SER A 101 7.56 -11.86 20.71
C SER A 101 7.35 -12.66 19.42
N THR A 102 6.16 -13.25 19.24
CA THR A 102 5.78 -13.96 18.03
C THR A 102 5.77 -13.01 16.83
N ALA A 103 5.16 -11.83 16.98
CA ALA A 103 5.08 -10.84 15.91
C ALA A 103 6.47 -10.31 15.50
N CYS A 104 7.38 -10.05 16.44
CA CYS A 104 8.77 -9.69 16.16
C CYS A 104 9.51 -10.81 15.42
N TYR A 105 9.26 -12.08 15.79
CA TYR A 105 9.86 -13.22 15.12
C TYR A 105 9.40 -13.35 13.65
N GLU A 106 8.11 -13.19 13.38
CA GLU A 106 7.59 -13.17 12.00
C GLU A 106 8.12 -11.97 11.20
N ALA A 107 8.24 -10.80 11.82
CA ALA A 107 8.81 -9.61 11.19
C ALA A 107 10.28 -9.84 10.77
N ASP A 108 11.10 -10.47 11.62
CA ASP A 108 12.48 -10.84 11.28
C ASP A 108 12.55 -11.84 10.11
N MET A 109 11.59 -12.77 10.01
CA MET A 109 11.52 -13.66 8.85
C MET A 109 11.28 -12.90 7.55
N TYR A 110 10.35 -11.93 7.55
CA TYR A 110 10.08 -11.10 6.38
C TYR A 110 11.30 -10.26 5.98
N GLN A 111 11.96 -9.63 6.95
CA GLN A 111 13.21 -8.90 6.71
C GLN A 111 14.31 -9.81 6.16
N SER A 112 14.50 -11.00 6.74
CA SER A 112 15.48 -11.99 6.30
C SER A 112 15.22 -12.58 4.91
N ALA A 113 14.02 -12.37 4.35
CA ALA A 113 13.62 -12.85 3.04
C ALA A 113 13.49 -11.72 1.99
N ASP A 114 13.92 -10.50 2.36
CA ASP A 114 13.90 -9.30 1.51
C ASP A 114 12.49 -8.89 1.04
N VAL A 115 11.46 -9.11 1.87
CA VAL A 115 10.12 -8.54 1.65
C VAL A 115 10.20 -7.01 1.70
N ASP A 116 9.42 -6.30 0.88
CA ASP A 116 9.56 -4.86 0.71
C ASP A 116 8.82 -4.03 1.79
N GLY A 117 7.90 -4.63 2.56
CA GLY A 117 7.20 -3.98 3.67
C GLY A 117 6.46 -4.95 4.59
N ILE A 118 5.96 -4.46 5.72
CA ILE A 118 5.21 -5.25 6.71
C ILE A 118 3.88 -4.56 7.02
N LEU A 119 2.80 -5.32 7.15
CA LEU A 119 1.50 -4.84 7.63
C LEU A 119 1.08 -5.68 8.84
N ILE A 120 0.70 -5.02 9.94
CA ILE A 120 0.29 -5.68 11.19
C ILE A 120 -1.22 -5.57 11.33
N GLU A 121 -1.91 -6.66 11.66
CA GLU A 121 -3.37 -6.73 11.73
C GLU A 121 -3.84 -7.55 12.94
N ASN A 122 -4.94 -7.13 13.59
CA ASN A 122 -5.56 -7.82 14.72
C ASN A 122 -6.57 -8.91 14.29
N MET A 123 -6.19 -9.76 13.34
CA MET A 123 -7.07 -10.77 12.72
C MET A 123 -7.79 -11.69 13.70
N PHE A 124 -7.16 -12.04 14.82
CA PHE A 124 -7.72 -12.99 15.79
C PHE A 124 -8.55 -12.34 16.91
N ASP A 125 -8.85 -11.05 16.81
CA ASP A 125 -9.80 -10.38 17.70
C ASP A 125 -11.26 -10.67 17.29
N ILE A 126 -11.56 -11.94 17.03
CA ILE A 126 -12.88 -12.40 16.54
C ILE A 126 -13.80 -12.70 17.74
N PRO A 127 -15.07 -12.24 17.72
CA PRO A 127 -15.68 -11.36 16.72
C PRO A 127 -15.14 -9.93 16.82
N TRP A 128 -14.92 -9.28 15.67
CA TRP A 128 -14.38 -7.92 15.62
C TRP A 128 -15.38 -6.89 16.16
N GLN A 129 -14.86 -5.89 16.88
CA GLN A 129 -15.64 -4.77 17.39
C GLN A 129 -15.82 -3.71 16.31
N ARG A 130 -17.00 -3.11 16.25
CA ARG A 130 -17.23 -1.92 15.43
C ARG A 130 -16.39 -0.73 15.95
N PRO A 131 -16.09 0.28 15.11
CA PRO A 131 -15.20 1.37 15.48
C PRO A 131 -15.57 2.06 16.79
N GLU A 132 -16.86 2.25 17.06
CA GLU A 132 -17.34 2.92 18.28
C GLU A 132 -17.15 2.09 19.57
N GLN A 133 -16.78 0.83 19.42
CA GLN A 133 -16.60 -0.14 20.51
C GLN A 133 -15.15 -0.54 20.71
N ILE A 134 -14.22 -0.11 19.83
CA ILE A 134 -12.81 -0.41 19.97
C ILE A 134 -12.26 0.30 21.22
N GLY A 135 -11.86 -0.50 22.20
CA GLY A 135 -11.37 0.01 23.47
C GLY A 135 -9.89 0.41 23.46
N PRO A 136 -9.44 1.18 24.48
CA PRO A 136 -8.05 1.60 24.61
C PRO A 136 -7.08 0.41 24.75
N GLU A 137 -7.54 -0.74 25.24
CA GLU A 137 -6.76 -1.98 25.35
C GLU A 137 -6.28 -2.50 23.98
N THR A 138 -7.11 -2.41 22.94
CA THR A 138 -6.75 -2.77 21.56
C THR A 138 -5.69 -1.82 21.04
N VAL A 139 -5.92 -0.51 21.17
CA VAL A 139 -4.98 0.54 20.73
C VAL A 139 -3.63 0.40 21.43
N ALA A 140 -3.62 0.21 22.75
CA ALA A 140 -2.41 0.07 23.55
C ALA A 140 -1.63 -1.20 23.17
N SER A 141 -2.33 -2.33 22.97
CA SER A 141 -1.72 -3.61 22.65
C SER A 141 -1.09 -3.61 21.26
N ILE A 142 -1.80 -3.07 20.25
CA ILE A 142 -1.27 -2.96 18.88
C ILE A 142 -0.12 -1.95 18.83
N THR A 143 -0.22 -0.82 19.55
CA THR A 143 0.88 0.15 19.65
C THR A 143 2.15 -0.48 20.25
N ALA A 144 2.00 -1.29 21.30
CA ALA A 144 3.13 -2.00 21.91
C ALA A 144 3.77 -3.00 20.93
N ALA A 145 2.95 -3.76 20.18
CA ALA A 145 3.44 -4.68 19.15
C ALA A 145 4.17 -3.93 18.02
N CYS A 146 3.56 -2.88 17.47
CA CYS A 146 4.15 -2.06 16.41
C CYS A 146 5.49 -1.44 16.85
N THR A 147 5.55 -0.90 18.06
CA THR A 147 6.78 -0.31 18.62
C THR A 147 7.87 -1.35 18.80
N ALA A 148 7.53 -2.56 19.26
CA ALA A 148 8.50 -3.64 19.42
C ALA A 148 9.04 -4.12 18.07
N ILE A 149 8.16 -4.30 17.07
CA ILE A 149 8.55 -4.68 15.71
C ILE A 149 9.45 -3.60 15.09
N LYS A 150 9.10 -2.32 15.23
CA LYS A 150 9.90 -1.20 14.70
C LYS A 150 11.33 -1.17 15.26
N LYS A 151 11.55 -1.65 16.49
CA LYS A 151 12.88 -1.79 17.09
C LYS A 151 13.70 -2.95 16.52
N THR A 152 13.03 -4.01 16.04
CA THR A 152 13.68 -5.18 15.45
C THR A 152 13.99 -4.99 13.96
N ILE A 153 13.16 -4.20 13.26
CA ILE A 153 13.24 -3.98 11.82
C ILE A 153 14.12 -2.77 11.49
N ARG A 154 15.06 -2.93 10.56
CA ARG A 154 16.05 -1.91 10.22
C ARG A 154 15.51 -0.85 9.27
N SER A 155 14.94 -1.26 8.13
CA SER A 155 14.66 -0.35 7.02
C SER A 155 13.33 -0.60 6.30
N LEU A 156 12.56 -1.63 6.68
CA LEU A 156 11.29 -1.88 6.01
C LEU A 156 10.22 -0.88 6.47
N PRO A 157 9.43 -0.33 5.53
CA PRO A 157 8.17 0.31 5.86
C PRO A 157 7.28 -0.64 6.62
N ILE A 158 6.69 -0.14 7.70
CA ILE A 158 5.72 -0.87 8.49
C ILE A 158 4.43 -0.09 8.44
N GLY A 159 3.32 -0.80 8.28
CA GLY A 159 1.98 -0.26 8.45
C GLY A 159 1.15 -1.08 9.42
N VAL A 160 -0.02 -0.55 9.75
CA VAL A 160 -0.97 -1.19 10.67
C VAL A 160 -2.38 -1.16 10.10
N HIS A 161 -3.14 -2.20 10.41
CA HIS A 161 -4.53 -2.36 10.09
C HIS A 161 -5.27 -2.74 11.37
N VAL A 162 -6.30 -1.98 11.72
CA VAL A 162 -7.23 -2.35 12.79
C VAL A 162 -8.54 -2.70 12.11
N LEU A 163 -8.93 -3.97 12.21
CA LEU A 163 -10.07 -4.53 11.50
C LEU A 163 -11.39 -3.88 11.92
N ALA A 164 -12.40 -4.11 11.09
CA ALA A 164 -13.75 -3.63 11.29
C ALA A 164 -13.85 -2.09 11.29
N GLY A 165 -13.05 -1.44 10.45
CA GLY A 165 -13.10 0.01 10.26
C GLY A 165 -12.46 0.83 11.38
N GLY A 166 -11.59 0.23 12.21
CA GLY A 166 -10.80 0.92 13.25
C GLY A 166 -9.73 1.87 12.69
N ASN A 167 -10.07 2.63 11.66
CA ASN A 167 -9.11 3.41 10.85
C ASN A 167 -8.51 4.57 11.65
N LYS A 168 -9.31 5.18 12.53
CA LYS A 168 -8.88 6.28 13.40
C LYS A 168 -7.86 5.77 14.42
N GLU A 169 -8.11 4.60 14.99
CA GLU A 169 -7.22 3.89 15.89
C GLU A 169 -5.94 3.49 15.17
N ALA A 170 -6.05 2.90 13.97
CA ALA A 170 -4.90 2.55 13.13
C ALA A 170 -4.01 3.76 12.86
N LEU A 171 -4.60 4.91 12.53
CA LEU A 171 -3.87 6.15 12.27
C LEU A 171 -3.16 6.69 13.51
N ALA A 172 -3.83 6.64 14.68
CA ALA A 172 -3.23 7.02 15.96
C ALA A 172 -2.06 6.09 16.33
N ILE A 173 -2.23 4.78 16.17
CA ILE A 173 -1.19 3.76 16.39
C ILE A 173 0.00 4.02 15.47
N ALA A 174 -0.27 4.24 14.17
CA ALA A 174 0.76 4.49 13.18
C ALA A 174 1.60 5.72 13.55
N LYS A 175 0.93 6.82 13.92
CA LYS A 175 1.64 8.04 14.35
C LYS A 175 2.47 7.82 15.61
N ALA A 176 1.89 7.18 16.63
CA ALA A 176 2.56 6.95 17.90
C ALA A 176 3.78 6.01 17.78
N ALA A 177 3.70 4.99 16.92
CA ALA A 177 4.77 4.00 16.72
C ALA A 177 5.75 4.37 15.58
N GLY A 178 5.54 5.49 14.88
CA GLY A 178 6.41 5.92 13.76
C GLY A 178 6.31 5.02 12.53
N LEU A 179 5.10 4.57 12.21
CA LEU A 179 4.79 3.75 11.04
C LEU A 179 4.50 4.62 9.81
N GLN A 180 4.60 4.03 8.62
CA GLN A 180 4.59 4.77 7.35
C GLN A 180 3.21 4.80 6.70
N PHE A 181 2.35 3.82 6.99
CA PHE A 181 1.04 3.71 6.38
C PHE A 181 0.03 2.96 7.26
N ILE A 182 -1.25 3.12 6.93
CA ILE A 182 -2.34 2.28 7.41
C ILE A 182 -3.06 1.63 6.24
N ARG A 183 -3.68 0.48 6.48
CA ARG A 183 -4.76 -0.03 5.62
C ARG A 183 -6.08 0.35 6.27
N ALA A 184 -6.98 0.95 5.49
CA ALA A 184 -8.25 1.48 5.96
C ALA A 184 -9.43 0.82 5.26
N GLU A 185 -10.45 0.46 6.03
CA GLU A 185 -11.67 -0.19 5.59
C GLU A 185 -12.86 0.78 5.61
N GLY A 186 -13.84 0.64 4.72
CA GLY A 186 -15.02 1.53 4.75
C GLY A 186 -14.65 3.00 4.63
N TYR A 187 -13.68 3.32 3.77
CA TYR A 187 -13.25 4.70 3.57
C TYR A 187 -14.33 5.52 2.84
N VAL A 188 -14.86 4.95 1.76
CA VAL A 188 -15.94 5.51 0.95
C VAL A 188 -17.07 4.51 0.81
N PHE A 189 -18.29 5.04 0.71
CA PHE A 189 -19.54 4.28 0.67
C PHE A 189 -19.78 3.38 1.89
N SER A 190 -21.06 3.16 2.20
CA SER A 190 -21.46 2.21 3.23
C SER A 190 -21.56 0.80 2.66
N HIS A 191 -21.34 -0.20 3.51
CA HIS A 191 -21.54 -1.61 3.18
C HIS A 191 -21.88 -2.38 4.46
N VAL A 192 -22.32 -3.63 4.32
CA VAL A 192 -22.67 -4.48 5.46
C VAL A 192 -21.59 -5.54 5.63
N GLY A 193 -20.81 -5.45 6.71
CA GLY A 193 -19.85 -6.49 7.10
C GLY A 193 -20.44 -7.47 8.11
N ASP A 194 -19.64 -8.45 8.53
CA ASP A 194 -20.01 -9.45 9.54
C ASP A 194 -20.43 -8.82 10.90
N GLU A 195 -19.90 -7.64 11.20
CA GLU A 195 -20.15 -6.82 12.39
C GLU A 195 -21.33 -5.83 12.23
N GLY A 196 -21.91 -5.74 11.02
CA GLY A 196 -23.06 -4.89 10.71
C GLY A 196 -22.79 -3.80 9.68
N LEU A 197 -23.60 -2.74 9.70
CA LEU A 197 -23.49 -1.64 8.74
C LEU A 197 -22.27 -0.77 9.05
N HIS A 198 -21.39 -0.59 8.05
CA HIS A 198 -20.25 0.32 8.08
C HIS A 198 -20.63 1.67 7.49
N HIS A 199 -20.26 2.74 8.20
CA HIS A 199 -20.34 4.09 7.68
C HIS A 199 -19.01 4.50 7.05
N SER A 200 -19.07 5.24 5.94
CA SER A 200 -17.87 5.77 5.30
C SER A 200 -17.14 6.76 6.22
N CYS A 201 -15.82 6.65 6.35
CA CYS A 201 -15.04 7.45 7.31
C CYS A 201 -14.13 8.53 6.70
N ALA A 202 -14.08 8.70 5.37
CA ALA A 202 -13.08 9.55 4.72
C ALA A 202 -12.98 10.99 5.27
N ALA A 203 -14.12 11.64 5.49
CA ALA A 203 -14.15 13.02 6.00
C ALA A 203 -13.61 13.13 7.43
N GLU A 204 -13.96 12.18 8.31
CA GLU A 204 -13.44 12.15 9.68
C GLU A 204 -11.95 11.80 9.69
N LEU A 205 -11.56 10.74 8.98
CA LEU A 205 -10.21 10.21 9.01
C LEU A 205 -9.18 11.21 8.49
N THR A 206 -9.48 11.92 7.39
CA THR A 206 -8.59 12.94 6.82
C THR A 206 -8.41 14.15 7.74
N ARG A 207 -9.46 14.56 8.47
CA ARG A 207 -9.35 15.64 9.47
C ARG A 207 -8.57 15.19 10.68
N TYR A 208 -8.84 13.98 11.14
CA TYR A 208 -8.11 13.38 12.26
C TYR A 208 -6.62 13.26 11.95
N ARG A 209 -6.26 12.85 10.72
CA ARG A 209 -4.86 12.82 10.24
C ARG A 209 -4.16 14.15 10.44
N CYS A 210 -4.76 15.25 10.00
CA CYS A 210 -4.19 16.58 10.20
C CYS A 210 -4.18 16.99 11.68
N HIS A 211 -5.26 16.69 12.41
CA HIS A 211 -5.39 17.04 13.83
C HIS A 211 -4.28 16.45 14.71
N ILE A 212 -3.83 15.22 14.43
CA ILE A 212 -2.76 14.57 15.18
C ILE A 212 -1.36 14.72 14.52
N GLY A 213 -1.26 15.53 13.46
CA GLY A 213 -0.01 15.75 12.72
C GLY A 213 0.52 14.50 12.00
N ALA A 214 -0.37 13.62 11.53
CA ALA A 214 -0.04 12.36 10.87
C ALA A 214 -0.09 12.43 9.34
N GLU A 215 0.12 13.60 8.74
CA GLU A 215 0.20 13.75 7.27
C GLU A 215 1.35 12.98 6.63
N ASP A 216 2.33 12.54 7.43
CA ASP A 216 3.40 11.62 7.06
C ASP A 216 2.96 10.14 6.98
N VAL A 217 1.77 9.81 7.47
CA VAL A 217 1.19 8.46 7.44
C VAL A 217 0.23 8.32 6.26
N HIS A 218 0.54 7.39 5.37
CA HIS A 218 -0.28 7.11 4.17
C HIS A 218 -1.51 6.28 4.50
N ILE A 219 -2.62 6.57 3.85
CA ILE A 219 -3.89 5.83 4.01
C ILE A 219 -4.15 5.04 2.74
N PHE A 220 -3.96 3.72 2.79
CA PHE A 220 -4.34 2.81 1.71
C PHE A 220 -5.72 2.23 1.97
N THR A 221 -6.67 2.44 1.06
CA THR A 221 -8.09 2.22 1.33
C THR A 221 -8.65 1.03 0.56
N ASP A 222 -9.29 0.11 1.25
CA ASP A 222 -10.02 -1.00 0.62
C ASP A 222 -11.20 -0.48 -0.21
N ILE A 223 -11.27 -0.94 -1.46
CA ILE A 223 -12.39 -0.70 -2.37
C ILE A 223 -13.19 -1.99 -2.45
N LYS A 224 -14.49 -1.90 -2.15
CA LYS A 224 -15.39 -3.06 -2.01
C LYS A 224 -14.78 -4.16 -1.12
N LYS A 225 -14.54 -3.81 0.15
CA LYS A 225 -13.94 -4.65 1.20
C LYS A 225 -14.42 -6.11 1.16
N LYS A 226 -13.49 -7.03 1.42
CA LYS A 226 -13.74 -8.45 1.70
C LYS A 226 -14.63 -8.66 2.95
N HIS A 227 -15.30 -9.79 3.06
CA HIS A 227 -16.22 -10.11 4.18
C HIS A 227 -17.36 -9.10 4.34
N CYS A 228 -17.81 -8.51 3.24
CA CYS A 228 -18.89 -7.53 3.22
C CYS A 228 -19.82 -7.74 2.03
N ALA A 229 -21.10 -7.43 2.23
CA ALA A 229 -22.09 -7.29 1.20
C ALA A 229 -22.19 -5.82 0.75
N HIS A 230 -22.13 -5.60 -0.56
CA HIS A 230 -22.17 -4.28 -1.21
C HIS A 230 -23.52 -4.01 -1.89
N ALA A 231 -24.60 -4.64 -1.43
CA ALA A 231 -25.91 -4.57 -2.08
C ALA A 231 -26.49 -3.14 -2.10
N ILE A 232 -26.26 -2.35 -1.04
CA ILE A 232 -26.73 -0.97 -0.92
C ILE A 232 -26.04 0.02 -1.87
N THR A 233 -24.92 -0.38 -2.46
CA THR A 233 -24.15 0.38 -3.47
C THR A 233 -23.86 -0.47 -4.69
N SER A 234 -24.80 -1.37 -5.02
CA SER A 234 -24.65 -2.31 -6.14
C SER A 234 -24.67 -1.61 -7.50
N ASP A 235 -25.17 -0.38 -7.55
CA ASP A 235 -25.17 0.53 -8.70
C ASP A 235 -23.80 1.19 -8.94
N VAL A 236 -22.89 1.15 -7.98
CA VAL A 236 -21.55 1.75 -8.08
C VAL A 236 -20.53 0.70 -8.49
N SER A 237 -19.80 0.92 -9.59
CA SER A 237 -18.73 0.02 -10.05
C SER A 237 -17.52 0.05 -9.09
N ILE A 238 -16.60 -0.91 -9.21
CA ILE A 238 -15.38 -0.89 -8.41
C ILE A 238 -14.47 0.28 -8.80
N GLY A 239 -14.39 0.60 -10.11
CA GLY A 239 -13.67 1.76 -10.63
C GLY A 239 -14.25 3.09 -10.13
N ASP A 240 -15.57 3.25 -10.11
CA ASP A 240 -16.19 4.48 -9.58
C ASP A 240 -16.04 4.59 -8.05
N THR A 241 -16.05 3.46 -7.34
CA THR A 241 -15.71 3.43 -5.91
C THR A 241 -14.26 3.89 -5.68
N ALA A 242 -13.33 3.46 -6.53
CA ALA A 242 -11.92 3.88 -6.47
C ALA A 242 -11.73 5.38 -6.79
N LYS A 243 -12.43 5.92 -7.80
CA LYS A 243 -12.44 7.36 -8.10
C LYS A 243 -12.93 8.19 -6.92
N ALA A 244 -13.96 7.72 -6.21
CA ALA A 244 -14.45 8.40 -5.03
C ALA A 244 -13.40 8.41 -3.91
N ALA A 245 -12.68 7.29 -3.69
CA ALA A 245 -11.59 7.23 -2.73
C ALA A 245 -10.44 8.19 -3.08
N GLU A 246 -10.04 8.25 -4.36
CA GLU A 246 -9.05 9.21 -4.86
C GLU A 246 -9.49 10.67 -4.67
N LEU A 247 -10.74 10.98 -5.01
CA LEU A 247 -11.34 12.31 -4.80
C LEU A 247 -11.31 12.70 -3.32
N PHE A 248 -11.56 11.73 -2.43
CA PHE A 248 -11.47 11.92 -0.99
C PHE A 248 -10.07 11.70 -0.41
N LEU A 249 -9.03 11.91 -1.21
CA LEU A 249 -7.63 12.02 -0.76
C LEU A 249 -7.05 10.73 -0.16
N SER A 250 -7.49 9.56 -0.64
CA SER A 250 -6.78 8.31 -0.41
C SER A 250 -5.39 8.36 -1.03
N ASP A 251 -4.39 7.80 -0.34
CA ASP A 251 -3.00 7.75 -0.83
C ASP A 251 -2.73 6.52 -1.72
N GLY A 252 -3.70 5.61 -1.81
CA GLY A 252 -3.68 4.42 -2.65
C GLY A 252 -4.89 3.54 -2.35
N VAL A 253 -5.29 2.72 -3.31
CA VAL A 253 -6.47 1.86 -3.20
C VAL A 253 -6.09 0.40 -3.15
N VAL A 254 -6.86 -0.41 -2.42
CA VAL A 254 -6.63 -1.84 -2.28
C VAL A 254 -7.81 -2.60 -2.89
N VAL A 255 -7.52 -3.41 -3.90
CA VAL A 255 -8.46 -4.38 -4.49
C VAL A 255 -8.28 -5.70 -3.76
N THR A 256 -9.38 -6.32 -3.31
CA THR A 256 -9.33 -7.56 -2.54
C THR A 256 -10.33 -8.57 -3.07
N GLY A 257 -9.97 -9.86 -3.03
CA GLY A 257 -10.93 -10.95 -3.19
C GLY A 257 -11.97 -10.95 -2.06
N THR A 258 -13.04 -11.73 -2.24
CA THR A 258 -14.22 -11.73 -1.36
C THR A 258 -13.94 -12.14 0.09
N ALA A 259 -12.89 -12.93 0.33
CA ALA A 259 -12.46 -13.38 1.66
C ALA A 259 -10.94 -13.54 1.73
N THR A 260 -10.41 -13.67 2.95
CA THR A 260 -8.97 -13.81 3.18
C THR A 260 -8.41 -15.09 2.56
N GLY A 261 -7.42 -14.93 1.67
CA GLY A 261 -6.80 -16.03 0.92
C GLY A 261 -7.48 -16.33 -0.41
N VAL A 262 -8.63 -15.71 -0.70
CA VAL A 262 -9.27 -15.75 -2.01
C VAL A 262 -8.63 -14.71 -2.92
N ALA A 263 -8.25 -15.14 -4.13
CA ALA A 263 -7.64 -14.30 -5.16
C ALA A 263 -8.55 -13.14 -5.53
N SER A 264 -7.93 -11.99 -5.82
CA SER A 264 -8.65 -10.81 -6.33
C SER A 264 -8.90 -11.00 -7.82
N ASP A 265 -10.04 -10.52 -8.34
CA ASP A 265 -10.27 -10.60 -9.78
C ASP A 265 -9.27 -9.67 -10.51
N THR A 266 -8.59 -10.20 -11.53
CA THR A 266 -7.64 -9.42 -12.32
C THR A 266 -8.35 -8.39 -13.20
N ALA A 267 -9.62 -8.62 -13.54
CA ALA A 267 -10.46 -7.63 -14.21
C ALA A 267 -10.76 -6.43 -13.29
N ASP A 268 -11.06 -6.69 -12.01
CA ASP A 268 -11.25 -5.64 -11.00
C ASP A 268 -9.97 -4.82 -10.82
N LEU A 269 -8.80 -5.47 -10.77
CA LEU A 269 -7.51 -4.78 -10.71
C LEU A 269 -7.33 -3.87 -11.92
N GLN A 270 -7.59 -4.36 -13.14
CA GLN A 270 -7.47 -3.57 -14.36
C GLN A 270 -8.45 -2.39 -14.41
N GLU A 271 -9.71 -2.61 -14.03
CA GLU A 271 -10.73 -1.54 -13.97
C GLU A 271 -10.27 -0.42 -13.03
N VAL A 272 -9.80 -0.79 -11.82
CA VAL A 272 -9.33 0.20 -10.83
C VAL A 272 -8.07 0.91 -11.31
N GLN A 273 -7.09 0.20 -11.89
CA GLN A 273 -5.88 0.82 -12.44
C GLN A 273 -6.15 1.81 -13.57
N GLN A 274 -7.21 1.59 -14.36
CA GLN A 274 -7.63 2.52 -15.40
C GLN A 274 -8.43 3.70 -14.84
N ALA A 275 -9.07 3.52 -13.69
CA ALA A 275 -9.98 4.50 -13.09
C ALA A 275 -9.26 5.59 -12.28
N VAL A 276 -8.08 5.32 -11.71
CA VAL A 276 -7.39 6.22 -10.77
C VAL A 276 -5.93 6.48 -11.14
N SER A 277 -5.34 7.55 -10.59
CA SER A 277 -3.91 7.89 -10.75
C SER A 277 -3.04 7.57 -9.53
N ILE A 278 -3.67 7.18 -8.42
CA ILE A 278 -3.00 6.74 -7.18
C ILE A 278 -2.62 5.26 -7.22
N PRO A 279 -1.65 4.81 -6.39
CA PRO A 279 -1.21 3.41 -6.35
C PRO A 279 -2.36 2.42 -6.13
N VAL A 280 -2.35 1.30 -6.86
CA VAL A 280 -3.32 0.21 -6.73
C VAL A 280 -2.64 -1.03 -6.17
N LEU A 281 -3.10 -1.48 -5.02
CA LEU A 281 -2.58 -2.62 -4.28
C LEU A 281 -3.53 -3.81 -4.35
N VAL A 282 -3.00 -5.02 -4.29
CA VAL A 282 -3.78 -6.26 -4.19
C VAL A 282 -3.75 -6.76 -2.75
N GLY A 283 -4.93 -6.89 -2.14
CA GLY A 283 -5.10 -7.10 -0.70
C GLY A 283 -5.33 -8.54 -0.26
N SER A 284 -5.53 -9.49 -1.18
CA SER A 284 -5.80 -10.90 -0.87
C SER A 284 -5.47 -11.87 -2.00
N GLY A 285 -5.10 -13.09 -1.61
CA GLY A 285 -5.11 -14.30 -2.44
C GLY A 285 -4.00 -14.43 -3.49
N VAL A 286 -2.98 -13.57 -3.41
CA VAL A 286 -1.74 -13.76 -4.18
C VAL A 286 -0.96 -14.93 -3.59
N THR A 287 -0.52 -15.83 -4.47
CA THR A 287 0.28 -17.02 -4.18
C THR A 287 1.45 -17.08 -5.16
N GLU A 288 2.44 -17.93 -4.88
CA GLU A 288 3.55 -18.18 -5.82
C GLU A 288 3.07 -18.58 -7.23
N THR A 289 1.94 -19.30 -7.32
CA THR A 289 1.44 -19.86 -8.59
C THR A 289 0.68 -18.87 -9.46
N ASN A 290 0.09 -17.81 -8.87
CA ASN A 290 -0.68 -16.79 -9.60
C ASN A 290 0.00 -15.41 -9.59
N LEU A 291 1.22 -15.31 -9.05
CA LEU A 291 1.94 -14.06 -8.87
C LEU A 291 2.09 -13.25 -10.17
N SER A 292 2.30 -13.92 -11.31
CA SER A 292 2.44 -13.29 -12.63
C SER A 292 1.29 -12.35 -12.96
N ASP A 293 0.09 -12.69 -12.51
CA ASP A 293 -1.15 -12.02 -12.89
C ASP A 293 -1.32 -10.66 -12.18
N TYR A 294 -0.58 -10.46 -11.09
CA TYR A 294 -0.64 -9.26 -10.24
C TYR A 294 0.61 -8.39 -10.31
N MET A 295 1.57 -8.74 -11.18
CA MET A 295 2.82 -7.99 -11.31
C MET A 295 2.61 -6.55 -11.82
N SER A 296 1.45 -6.23 -12.40
CA SER A 296 1.08 -4.86 -12.81
C SER A 296 0.73 -3.96 -11.62
N ALA A 297 0.36 -4.52 -10.47
CA ALA A 297 -0.02 -3.78 -9.28
C ALA A 297 1.19 -3.08 -8.64
N GLU A 298 0.93 -1.95 -7.96
CA GLU A 298 1.97 -1.20 -7.25
C GLU A 298 2.47 -1.99 -6.03
N ALA A 299 1.56 -2.65 -5.30
CA ALA A 299 1.90 -3.61 -4.25
C ALA A 299 0.96 -4.82 -4.16
N MET A 300 1.43 -5.86 -3.47
CA MET A 300 0.68 -7.07 -3.12
C MET A 300 0.85 -7.35 -1.63
N ILE A 301 -0.24 -7.43 -0.90
CA ILE A 301 -0.29 -7.77 0.52
C ILE A 301 -0.50 -9.28 0.65
N VAL A 302 0.48 -9.97 1.22
CA VAL A 302 0.53 -11.44 1.28
C VAL A 302 0.55 -11.91 2.74
N GLY A 303 -0.53 -12.58 3.15
CA GLY A 303 -0.68 -13.17 4.49
C GLY A 303 -0.71 -14.69 4.46
N THR A 304 -1.89 -15.26 4.18
CA THR A 304 -2.17 -16.70 4.22
C THR A 304 -1.12 -17.55 3.52
N HIS A 305 -0.69 -17.17 2.31
CA HIS A 305 0.29 -17.92 1.53
C HIS A 305 1.64 -18.06 2.26
N PHE A 306 2.03 -17.08 3.08
CA PHE A 306 3.27 -17.10 3.85
C PHE A 306 3.20 -17.90 5.15
N LYS A 307 2.02 -18.32 5.60
CA LYS A 307 1.88 -19.13 6.81
C LYS A 307 2.15 -20.61 6.53
N MET A 308 2.58 -21.35 7.55
CA MET A 308 2.78 -22.80 7.43
C MET A 308 1.48 -23.48 6.96
N ALA A 309 1.61 -24.37 5.99
CA ALA A 309 0.50 -25.06 5.32
C ALA A 309 -0.55 -24.12 4.68
N GLY A 310 -0.26 -22.84 4.49
CA GLY A 310 -1.23 -21.88 3.94
C GLY A 310 -2.39 -21.58 4.91
N ASP A 311 -2.16 -21.68 6.21
CA ASP A 311 -3.20 -21.51 7.24
C ASP A 311 -2.91 -20.30 8.13
N ILE A 312 -3.83 -19.33 8.17
CA ILE A 312 -3.68 -18.08 8.93
C ILE A 312 -3.39 -18.30 10.42
N ARG A 313 -3.79 -19.44 10.99
CA ARG A 313 -3.59 -19.79 12.41
C ARG A 313 -2.13 -20.10 12.74
N ASN A 314 -1.34 -20.50 11.75
CA ASN A 314 0.04 -20.87 11.94
C ASN A 314 0.99 -19.66 11.87
N THR A 315 2.23 -19.87 12.30
CA THR A 315 3.32 -18.91 12.13
C THR A 315 3.72 -18.79 10.66
N VAL A 316 4.38 -17.70 10.30
CA VAL A 316 5.07 -17.55 9.00
C VAL A 316 6.09 -18.68 8.80
N ASP A 317 6.13 -19.20 7.57
CA ASP A 317 7.12 -20.16 7.11
C ASP A 317 8.18 -19.45 6.24
N LYS A 318 9.40 -19.34 6.78
CA LYS A 318 10.53 -18.67 6.11
C LYS A 318 10.82 -19.22 4.72
N ASN A 319 10.64 -20.53 4.48
CA ASN A 319 10.95 -21.13 3.18
C ASN A 319 9.92 -20.72 2.13
N ARG A 320 8.64 -20.66 2.50
CA ARG A 320 7.56 -20.19 1.62
C ARG A 320 7.76 -18.74 1.20
N VAL A 321 8.13 -17.87 2.16
CA VAL A 321 8.47 -16.47 1.86
C VAL A 321 9.67 -16.38 0.91
N LYS A 322 10.73 -17.15 1.16
CA LYS A 322 11.93 -17.16 0.30
C LYS A 322 11.64 -17.62 -1.13
N GLN A 323 10.84 -18.67 -1.29
CA GLN A 323 10.42 -19.18 -2.60
C GLN A 323 9.62 -18.13 -3.37
N PHE A 324 8.62 -17.55 -2.72
CA PHE A 324 7.82 -16.46 -3.29
C PHE A 324 8.69 -15.27 -3.70
N MET A 325 9.56 -14.79 -2.82
CA MET A 325 10.45 -13.65 -3.13
C MET A 325 11.49 -13.98 -4.20
N ALA A 326 11.90 -15.25 -4.35
CA ALA A 326 12.72 -15.68 -5.48
C ALA A 326 11.96 -15.53 -6.80
N LYS A 327 10.68 -15.95 -6.84
CA LYS A 327 9.84 -15.77 -8.03
C LYS A 327 9.58 -14.30 -8.34
N VAL A 328 9.31 -13.47 -7.33
CA VAL A 328 9.19 -12.01 -7.48
C VAL A 328 10.45 -11.40 -8.11
N ARG A 329 11.65 -11.81 -7.67
CA ARG A 329 12.92 -11.31 -8.23
C ARG A 329 13.12 -11.74 -9.68
N GLU A 330 12.69 -12.93 -10.06
CA GLU A 330 12.72 -13.41 -11.45
C GLU A 330 11.81 -12.53 -12.32
N LEU A 331 10.54 -12.40 -11.96
CA LEU A 331 9.56 -11.60 -12.72
C LEU A 331 9.95 -10.12 -12.80
N ARG A 332 10.53 -9.55 -11.73
CA ARG A 332 11.07 -8.17 -11.74
C ARG A 332 12.25 -7.98 -12.70
N LYS A 333 13.03 -9.04 -12.99
CA LYS A 333 14.12 -8.96 -13.99
C LYS A 333 13.56 -9.00 -15.40
N GLU A 334 12.56 -9.85 -15.64
CA GLU A 334 11.87 -9.94 -16.93
C GLU A 334 11.21 -8.61 -17.30
N GLN A 335 10.57 -7.92 -16.35
CA GLN A 335 9.98 -6.59 -16.58
C GLN A 335 11.02 -5.48 -16.90
N LYS A 336 12.29 -5.68 -16.52
CA LYS A 336 13.38 -4.71 -16.79
C LYS A 336 14.08 -4.94 -18.12
N GLN A 337 13.97 -6.14 -18.71
CA GLN A 337 14.46 -6.39 -20.05
C GLN A 337 13.49 -5.73 -21.03
N PRO A 338 13.91 -4.74 -21.84
CA PRO A 338 13.07 -4.29 -22.93
C PRO A 338 12.77 -5.48 -23.84
N ALA A 339 11.59 -5.51 -24.43
CA ALA A 339 11.19 -6.51 -25.41
C ALA A 339 12.10 -6.45 -26.65
N GLU A 340 13.32 -6.99 -26.55
CA GLU A 340 14.11 -7.41 -27.71
C GLU A 340 13.47 -8.70 -28.24
N LYS A 341 12.44 -8.51 -29.08
CA LYS A 341 12.06 -9.44 -30.16
C LYS A 341 10.91 -8.85 -30.97
N THR A 342 11.28 -8.09 -31.99
CA THR A 342 10.87 -8.28 -33.38
C THR A 342 11.58 -7.20 -34.21
N THR A 343 12.86 -7.43 -34.51
CA THR A 343 13.43 -6.89 -35.74
C THR A 343 12.77 -7.66 -36.88
N ALA A 344 11.58 -7.22 -37.28
CA ALA A 344 11.09 -7.49 -38.62
C ALA A 344 12.10 -6.86 -39.59
N GLU A 345 12.53 -7.65 -40.55
CA GLU A 345 13.42 -7.28 -41.64
C GLU A 345 12.92 -6.00 -42.30
N TYR A 346 13.62 -4.88 -42.09
CA TYR A 346 13.54 -3.76 -43.00
C TYR A 346 14.44 -4.11 -44.19
N GLU A 347 13.83 -4.72 -45.22
CA GLU A 347 14.37 -4.63 -46.57
C GLU A 347 14.59 -3.15 -46.90
N THR A 348 15.83 -2.82 -47.23
CA THR A 348 16.23 -1.49 -47.66
C THR A 348 15.78 -1.27 -49.11
N PRO A 349 14.93 -0.27 -49.42
CA PRO A 349 14.73 0.13 -50.80
C PRO A 349 15.90 1.02 -51.20
N TYR A 350 16.56 0.59 -52.28
CA TYR A 350 17.44 1.37 -53.13
C TYR A 350 17.11 2.87 -53.15
N TRP A 351 18.06 3.71 -52.71
CA TRP A 351 18.14 5.09 -53.16
C TRP A 351 19.47 5.31 -53.86
N SER A 352 19.36 5.34 -55.18
CA SER A 352 20.37 5.77 -56.13
C SER A 352 20.90 7.16 -55.80
N SER A 353 22.23 7.25 -55.78
CA SER A 353 23.07 8.43 -56.01
C SER A 353 22.38 9.68 -56.55
N PHE A 354 22.33 10.74 -55.74
CA PHE A 354 22.26 12.12 -56.21
C PHE A 354 23.51 12.88 -55.74
N HIS A 355 24.36 13.22 -56.70
CA HIS A 355 25.36 14.28 -56.56
C HIS A 355 24.66 15.63 -56.73
N VAL A 356 24.88 16.57 -55.82
CA VAL A 356 24.60 17.98 -56.07
C VAL A 356 25.81 18.79 -55.63
N HIS A 357 26.35 19.53 -56.61
CA HIS A 357 27.46 20.46 -56.51
C HIS A 357 27.16 21.60 -55.54
N ALA A 358 28.18 21.99 -54.76
CA ALA A 358 28.22 23.27 -54.09
C ALA A 358 28.75 24.33 -55.07
N GLU A 359 27.91 25.30 -55.42
CA GLU A 359 28.34 26.62 -55.88
C GLU A 359 27.91 27.63 -54.82
N GLY A 360 28.83 28.52 -54.45
CA GLY A 360 28.60 29.56 -53.47
C GLY A 360 28.05 30.84 -54.10
N GLU A 361 27.43 31.66 -53.24
CA GLU A 361 27.73 33.08 -53.01
C GLU A 361 27.13 33.49 -51.66
#